data_AF-A0A9P5QJ05-F1
#
_entry.id   AF-A0A9P5QJ05-F1
#
_cell.length_a   1.000
_cell.length_b   1.000
_cell.length_c   1.000
_cell.angle_alpha   90.00
_cell.angle_beta   90.00
_cell.angle_gamma   90.00
#
_symmetry.space_group_name_H-M   'P 1'
#
loop_
_entity.id
_entity.type
_entity.pdbx_description
1 polymer ?
#
loop_
_entity_poly.entity_id
_entity_poly.type
_entity_poly.pdbx_seq_one_letter_code
_entity_poly.pdbx_strand_id
1 'polypeptide(L)'
;WHSENMLGIYTRALTNYPISTQAATTGILFGTGDLVAQFLVERMPATTSSESTSVSTALASWDKARTARMAFFGAVFAGPVIHHWYKFLDKTIRLSTPVRSSLGRVAVDQVFFAPCFIASFFVGQGLLGGESMQTIQDKLKKASSFIYFKKKLLSIRRLD
;
A
#
# COMPACT_ATOMS: atom_id res chain seq x y z
N TRP A 1 5.08 17.41 34.94
CA TRP A 1 4.39 16.31 35.65
C TRP A 1 3.29 15.59 34.87
N HIS A 2 2.81 16.05 33.70
CA HIS A 2 1.87 15.27 32.84
C HIS A 2 2.45 14.80 31.50
N SER A 3 3.56 15.40 31.03
CA SER A 3 4.19 15.05 29.74
C SER A 3 4.94 13.71 29.76
N GLU A 4 5.50 13.30 30.90
CA GLU A 4 6.32 12.08 31.02
C GLU A 4 5.48 10.80 30.95
N ASN A 5 4.23 10.84 31.43
CA ASN A 5 3.32 9.70 31.41
C ASN A 5 2.76 9.40 30.02
N MET A 6 2.52 10.43 29.20
CA MET A 6 2.01 10.22 27.83
C MET A 6 3.05 9.57 26.92
N LEU A 7 4.31 10.00 27.04
CA LEU A 7 5.43 9.36 26.34
C LEU A 7 5.59 7.92 26.83
N GLY A 8 5.56 7.67 28.14
CA GLY A 8 5.64 6.32 28.69
C GLY A 8 4.52 5.37 28.22
N ILE A 9 3.27 5.82 28.19
CA ILE A 9 2.11 5.03 27.69
C ILE A 9 2.21 4.80 26.18
N TYR A 10 2.63 5.81 25.42
CA TYR A 10 2.89 5.70 23.98
C TYR A 10 4.02 4.70 23.69
N THR A 11 5.13 4.79 24.42
CA THR A 11 6.26 3.85 24.30
C THR A 11 5.86 2.43 24.74
N ARG A 12 5.00 2.27 25.76
CA ARG A 12 4.44 0.97 26.21
C ARG A 12 3.47 0.36 25.20
N ALA A 13 2.63 1.17 24.56
CA ALA A 13 1.77 0.73 23.47
C ALA A 13 2.59 0.29 22.25
N LEU A 14 3.68 1.01 21.93
CA LEU A 14 4.65 0.65 20.89
C LEU A 14 5.42 -0.65 21.19
N THR A 15 5.70 -0.95 22.46
CA THR A 15 6.51 -2.13 22.85
C THR A 15 5.69 -3.38 23.13
N ASN A 16 4.45 -3.27 23.62
CA ASN A 16 3.67 -4.43 24.05
C ASN A 16 2.83 -5.09 22.94
N TYR A 17 2.43 -4.37 21.89
CA TYR A 17 1.64 -4.93 20.77
C TYR A 17 2.08 -4.42 19.39
N PRO A 18 3.38 -4.54 19.03
CA PRO A 18 3.93 -3.97 17.80
C PRO A 18 3.23 -4.46 16.54
N ILE A 19 2.73 -5.70 16.53
CA ILE A 19 1.99 -6.26 15.39
C ILE A 19 0.57 -5.70 15.32
N SER A 20 -0.13 -5.56 16.45
CA SER A 20 -1.51 -5.03 16.47
C SER A 20 -1.55 -3.54 16.12
N THR A 21 -0.58 -2.76 16.61
CA THR A 21 -0.46 -1.34 16.23
C THR A 21 -0.13 -1.19 14.75
N GLN A 22 0.83 -1.97 14.24
CA GLN A 22 1.15 -1.96 12.81
C GLN A 22 -0.04 -2.38 11.95
N ALA A 23 -0.75 -3.46 12.32
CA ALA A 23 -1.97 -3.90 11.65
C ALA A 23 -3.06 -2.81 11.64
N ALA A 24 -3.32 -2.17 12.78
CA ALA A 24 -4.30 -1.09 12.85
C ALA A 24 -3.89 0.10 11.95
N THR A 25 -2.63 0.53 12.02
CA THR A 25 -2.11 1.64 11.21
C THR A 25 -2.17 1.32 9.72
N THR A 26 -1.75 0.13 9.29
CA THR A 26 -1.82 -0.27 7.87
C THR A 26 -3.25 -0.44 7.41
N GLY A 27 -4.15 -0.99 8.23
CA GLY A 27 -5.58 -1.07 7.91
C GLY A 27 -6.20 0.31 7.65
N ILE A 28 -5.93 1.27 8.54
CA ILE A 28 -6.39 2.66 8.37
C ILE A 28 -5.78 3.26 7.10
N LEU A 29 -4.47 3.10 6.88
CA LEU A 29 -3.79 3.66 5.72
C LEU A 29 -4.34 3.12 4.40
N PHE A 30 -4.57 1.81 4.30
CA PHE A 30 -5.16 1.20 3.10
C PHE A 30 -6.63 1.64 2.90
N GLY A 31 -7.42 1.70 3.97
CA GLY A 31 -8.80 2.18 3.90
C GLY A 31 -8.90 3.64 3.48
N THR A 32 -8.14 4.53 4.13
CA THR A 32 -8.10 5.95 3.76
C THR A 32 -7.50 6.18 2.38
N GLY A 33 -6.48 5.40 1.98
CA GLY A 33 -5.92 5.46 0.64
C GLY A 33 -6.95 5.10 -0.43
N ASP A 34 -7.80 4.10 -0.17
CA ASP A 34 -8.88 3.73 -1.08
C ASP A 34 -10.00 4.78 -1.13
N LEU A 35 -10.37 5.38 0.00
CA LEU A 35 -11.26 6.54 0.05
C LEU A 35 -10.75 7.67 -0.85
N VAL A 36 -9.47 8.03 -0.68
CA VAL A 36 -8.82 9.07 -1.49
C VAL A 36 -8.80 8.67 -2.97
N ALA A 37 -8.54 7.40 -3.30
CA ALA A 37 -8.56 6.94 -4.69
C ALA A 37 -9.97 7.03 -5.31
N GLN A 38 -11.00 6.59 -4.59
CA GLN A 38 -12.39 6.69 -5.05
C GLN A 38 -12.85 8.14 -5.19
N PHE A 39 -12.37 9.06 -4.33
CA PHE A 39 -12.73 10.47 -4.42
C PHE A 39 -11.92 11.27 -5.45
N LEU A 40 -10.63 10.98 -5.62
CA LEU A 40 -9.76 11.75 -6.51
C LEU A 40 -9.69 11.17 -7.92
N VAL A 41 -9.58 9.85 -8.06
CA VAL A 41 -9.34 9.20 -9.36
C VAL A 41 -10.65 8.98 -10.10
N GLU A 42 -11.68 8.49 -9.42
CA GLU A 42 -12.97 8.18 -10.04
C GLU A 42 -13.87 9.43 -10.17
N ARG A 43 -13.50 10.55 -9.53
CA ARG A 43 -14.27 11.80 -9.60
C ARG A 43 -13.53 13.01 -10.18
N MET A 44 -12.28 12.86 -10.64
CA MET A 44 -11.72 13.84 -11.58
C MET A 44 -12.40 13.60 -12.94
N PRO A 45 -13.27 14.51 -13.41
CA PRO A 45 -13.99 14.30 -14.64
C PRO A 45 -13.05 14.56 -15.82
N ALA A 46 -12.64 13.50 -16.51
CA ALA A 46 -12.28 13.63 -17.92
C ALA A 46 -13.57 13.91 -18.70
N THR A 47 -13.97 15.18 -18.74
CA THR A 47 -14.86 15.79 -19.75
C THR A 47 -16.06 14.94 -20.19
N THR A 48 -17.22 15.03 -19.53
CA THR A 48 -18.51 15.30 -20.21
C THR A 48 -19.63 15.66 -19.22
N SER A 49 -20.30 16.78 -19.52
CA SER A 49 -21.71 17.12 -19.23
C SER A 49 -22.27 17.03 -17.80
N SER A 50 -22.38 18.22 -17.21
CA SER A 50 -23.60 18.78 -16.61
C SER A 50 -24.48 17.85 -15.77
N GLU A 51 -24.13 17.71 -14.49
CA GLU A 51 -25.10 17.85 -13.41
C GLU A 51 -24.32 18.29 -12.17
N SER A 52 -24.83 19.30 -11.45
CA SER A 52 -24.19 19.79 -10.21
C SER A 52 -24.24 18.68 -9.16
N THR A 53 -23.27 17.76 -9.22
CA THR A 53 -23.09 16.70 -8.23
C THR A 53 -22.58 17.39 -6.97
N SER A 54 -23.51 17.71 -6.08
CA SER A 54 -23.20 18.25 -4.76
C SER A 54 -22.28 17.28 -4.01
N VAL A 55 -21.34 17.83 -3.25
CA VAL A 55 -20.36 17.07 -2.44
C VAL A 55 -21.06 16.05 -1.51
N SER A 56 -22.34 16.28 -1.14
CA SER A 56 -23.16 15.36 -0.37
C SER A 56 -23.56 14.09 -1.13
N THR A 57 -23.92 14.16 -2.41
CA THR A 57 -24.21 12.99 -3.25
C THR A 57 -22.94 12.19 -3.52
N ALA A 58 -21.78 12.86 -3.53
CA ALA A 58 -20.49 12.20 -3.68
C ALA A 58 -20.05 11.38 -2.46
N LEU A 59 -20.33 11.89 -1.25
CA LEU A 59 -20.14 11.13 -0.01
C LEU A 59 -21.14 9.97 0.15
N ALA A 60 -22.27 10.02 -0.56
CA ALA A 60 -23.32 8.99 -0.46
C ALA A 60 -23.04 7.73 -1.30
N SER A 61 -22.27 7.83 -2.41
CA SER A 61 -22.12 6.74 -3.40
C SER A 61 -20.72 6.14 -3.52
N TRP A 62 -19.95 6.09 -2.44
CA TRP A 62 -18.64 5.41 -2.43
C TRP A 62 -18.79 3.90 -2.13
N ASP A 63 -17.89 3.09 -2.70
CA ASP A 63 -17.88 1.64 -2.54
C ASP A 63 -17.27 1.26 -1.18
N LYS A 64 -18.16 1.19 -0.19
CA LYS A 64 -17.84 0.77 1.19
C LYS A 64 -17.27 -0.64 1.25
N ALA A 65 -17.73 -1.55 0.39
CA ALA A 65 -17.29 -2.94 0.39
C ALA A 65 -15.85 -3.05 -0.11
N ARG A 66 -15.48 -2.25 -1.12
CA ARG A 66 -14.10 -2.13 -1.58
C ARG A 66 -13.17 -1.57 -0.50
N THR A 67 -13.58 -0.50 0.18
CA THR A 67 -12.75 0.06 1.24
C THR A 67 -12.62 -0.88 2.43
N ALA A 68 -13.69 -1.60 2.80
CA ALA A 68 -13.62 -2.63 3.83
C ALA A 68 -12.60 -3.72 3.47
N ARG A 69 -12.57 -4.19 2.21
CA ARG A 69 -11.55 -5.15 1.73
C ARG A 69 -10.14 -4.57 1.78
N MET A 70 -9.97 -3.29 1.45
CA MET A 70 -8.66 -2.62 1.53
C MET A 70 -8.18 -2.50 2.98
N ALA A 71 -9.04 -2.04 3.88
CA ALA A 71 -8.72 -1.94 5.30
C ALA A 71 -8.44 -3.33 5.91
N PHE A 72 -9.23 -4.34 5.56
CA PHE A 72 -9.02 -5.72 6.01
C PHE A 72 -7.69 -6.28 5.51
N PHE A 73 -7.39 -6.15 4.21
CA PHE A 73 -6.11 -6.56 3.64
C PHE A 73 -4.94 -5.84 4.33
N GLY A 74 -5.07 -4.53 4.53
CA GLY A 74 -4.11 -3.69 5.23
C GLY A 74 -3.81 -4.22 6.63
N ALA A 75 -4.85 -4.53 7.41
CA ALA A 75 -4.70 -4.95 8.80
C ALA A 75 -4.22 -6.40 8.95
N VAL A 76 -4.83 -7.33 8.23
CA VAL A 76 -4.63 -8.77 8.47
C VAL A 76 -3.43 -9.31 7.72
N PHE A 77 -3.13 -8.77 6.54
CA PHE A 77 -2.03 -9.26 5.71
C PHE A 77 -0.87 -8.25 5.67
N ALA A 78 -1.11 -7.03 5.19
CA ALA A 78 -0.04 -6.09 4.94
C ALA A 78 0.72 -5.70 6.21
N GLY A 79 0.01 -5.38 7.31
CA GLY A 79 0.61 -4.97 8.58
C GLY A 79 1.63 -5.99 9.12
N PRO A 80 1.22 -7.25 9.37
CA PRO A 80 2.14 -8.28 9.82
C PRO A 80 3.31 -8.53 8.85
N VAL A 81 3.04 -8.62 7.54
CA VAL A 81 4.08 -8.88 6.53
C VAL A 81 5.11 -7.75 6.48
N ILE A 82 4.65 -6.51 6.41
CA ILE A 82 5.50 -5.31 6.37
C ILE A 82 6.33 -5.18 7.66
N HIS A 83 5.73 -5.44 8.83
CA HIS A 83 6.45 -5.40 10.10
C HIS A 83 7.65 -6.36 10.11
N HIS A 84 7.44 -7.62 9.71
CA HIS A 84 8.50 -8.62 9.69
C HIS A 84 9.55 -8.32 8.61
N TRP A 85 9.12 -7.82 7.45
CA TRP A 85 10.02 -7.45 6.36
C TRP A 85 10.97 -6.31 6.76
N TYR A 86 10.46 -5.21 7.32
CA TYR A 86 11.32 -4.11 7.76
C TYR A 86 12.23 -4.52 8.91
N LYS A 87 11.75 -5.35 9.85
CA LYS A 87 12.59 -5.92 10.91
C LYS A 87 13.73 -6.79 10.35
N PHE A 88 13.48 -7.51 9.26
CA PHE A 88 14.51 -8.27 8.54
C PHE A 88 15.52 -7.32 7.87
N LEU A 89 15.06 -6.31 7.12
CA LEU A 89 15.94 -5.33 6.47
C LEU A 89 16.82 -4.58 7.48
N ASP A 90 16.28 -4.23 8.64
CA ASP A 90 17.00 -3.54 9.71
C ASP A 90 18.11 -4.39 10.35
N LYS A 91 17.92 -5.72 10.36
CA LYS A 91 18.92 -6.67 10.86
C LYS A 91 19.98 -6.97 9.81
N THR A 92 19.57 -7.18 8.57
CA THR A 92 20.45 -7.67 7.50
C THR A 92 21.24 -6.55 6.83
N ILE A 93 20.66 -5.36 6.66
CA ILE A 93 21.29 -4.25 5.95
C ILE A 93 21.78 -3.21 6.96
N ARG A 94 23.07 -3.32 7.27
CA ARG A 94 23.83 -2.42 8.15
C ARG A 94 25.13 -2.05 7.46
N LEU A 95 25.10 -0.90 6.79
CA LEU A 95 26.25 -0.35 6.06
C LEU A 95 26.96 0.71 6.90
N SER A 96 28.11 1.16 6.42
CA SER A 96 29.02 2.04 7.18
C SER A 96 28.43 3.37 7.63
N THR A 97 27.34 3.84 7.01
CA THR A 97 26.62 5.02 7.47
C THR A 97 25.11 4.76 7.53
N PRO A 98 24.35 5.50 8.37
CA PRO A 98 22.90 5.40 8.41
C PRO A 98 22.26 5.67 7.04
N VAL A 99 22.73 6.70 6.33
CA VAL A 99 22.22 7.05 4.98
C VAL A 99 22.43 5.90 4.00
N ARG A 100 23.63 5.31 3.98
CA ARG A 100 23.92 4.17 3.10
C ARG A 100 23.03 2.98 3.45
N SER A 101 22.84 2.69 4.73
CA SER A 101 21.96 1.61 5.19
C SER A 101 20.53 1.83 4.69
N SER A 102 19.97 3.04 4.84
CA SER A 102 18.63 3.36 4.33
C SER A 102 18.53 3.20 2.81
N LEU A 103 19.52 3.68 2.05
CA LEU A 103 19.55 3.50 0.59
C LEU A 103 19.61 2.02 0.20
N GLY A 104 20.43 1.23 0.90
CA GLY A 104 20.51 -0.22 0.68
C GLY A 104 19.18 -0.92 0.98
N ARG A 105 18.50 -0.53 2.05
CA ARG A 105 17.16 -1.07 2.40
C ARG A 105 16.13 -0.76 1.34
N VAL A 106 16.07 0.48 0.86
CA VAL A 106 15.18 0.87 -0.24
C VAL A 106 15.52 0.08 -1.51
N ALA A 107 16.80 -0.07 -1.86
CA ALA A 107 17.19 -0.82 -3.05
C ALA A 107 16.73 -2.29 -2.98
N VAL A 108 16.95 -2.97 -1.84
CA VAL A 108 16.52 -4.36 -1.64
C VAL A 108 14.99 -4.47 -1.61
N ASP A 109 14.32 -3.54 -0.94
CA ASP A 109 12.85 -3.48 -0.88
C ASP A 109 12.23 -3.40 -2.29
N GLN A 110 12.69 -2.47 -3.11
CA GLN A 110 12.15 -2.26 -4.46
C GLN A 110 12.42 -3.43 -5.41
N VAL A 111 13.54 -4.15 -5.24
CA VAL A 111 13.92 -5.27 -6.11
C VAL A 111 13.19 -6.56 -5.74
N PHE A 112 13.06 -6.86 -4.46
CA PHE A 112 12.57 -8.16 -4.01
C PHE A 112 11.17 -8.10 -3.43
N PHE A 113 10.90 -7.13 -2.55
CA PHE A 113 9.66 -7.12 -1.79
C PHE A 113 8.52 -6.44 -2.55
N ALA A 114 8.76 -5.27 -3.12
CA ALA A 114 7.76 -4.53 -3.88
C ALA A 114 7.06 -5.38 -4.96
N PRO A 115 7.76 -6.11 -5.87
CA PRO A 115 7.07 -6.92 -6.89
C PRO A 115 6.24 -8.06 -6.29
N CYS A 116 6.77 -8.75 -5.26
CA CYS A 116 6.05 -9.82 -4.58
C CYS A 116 4.81 -9.28 -3.84
N PHE A 117 4.96 -8.17 -3.13
CA PHE A 117 3.89 -7.54 -2.38
C PHE A 117 2.77 -7.02 -3.30
N ILE A 118 3.12 -6.42 -4.44
CA ILE A 118 2.14 -6.00 -5.47
C ILE A 118 1.37 -7.21 -6.02
N ALA A 119 2.05 -8.33 -6.29
CA ALA A 119 1.39 -9.56 -6.73
C ALA A 119 0.43 -10.09 -5.66
N SER A 120 0.88 -10.17 -4.40
CA SER A 120 0.03 -10.57 -3.27
C SER A 120 -1.17 -9.65 -3.08
N PHE A 121 -1.00 -8.34 -3.32
CA PHE A 121 -2.08 -7.37 -3.28
C PHE A 121 -3.17 -7.67 -4.32
N PHE A 122 -2.80 -7.86 -5.59
CA PHE A 122 -3.78 -8.16 -6.64
C PHE A 122 -4.49 -9.50 -6.40
N VAL A 123 -3.75 -10.53 -5.96
CA VAL A 123 -4.34 -11.82 -5.59
C VAL A 123 -5.31 -11.65 -4.42
N GLY A 124 -4.88 -11.02 -3.33
CA GLY A 124 -5.70 -10.81 -2.14
C GLY A 124 -6.98 -10.04 -2.45
N GLN A 125 -6.88 -8.97 -3.24
CA GLN A 125 -8.04 -8.16 -3.60
C GLN A 125 -9.00 -8.86 -4.57
N GLY A 126 -8.46 -9.65 -5.50
CA GLY A 126 -9.29 -10.48 -6.39
C GLY A 126 -10.04 -11.56 -5.63
N LEU A 127 -9.35 -12.27 -4.72
CA LEU A 127 -9.98 -13.29 -3.87
C LEU A 127 -11.06 -12.69 -2.95
N LEU A 128 -10.75 -11.59 -2.26
CA LEU A 128 -11.71 -10.88 -1.41
C LEU A 128 -12.88 -10.28 -2.20
N GLY A 129 -12.67 -9.96 -3.48
CA GLY A 129 -13.69 -9.48 -4.40
C GLY A 129 -14.50 -10.57 -5.09
N GLY A 130 -14.20 -11.85 -4.87
CA GLY A 130 -14.85 -12.96 -5.57
C GLY A 130 -14.54 -13.02 -7.07
N GLU A 131 -13.41 -12.47 -7.51
CA GLU A 131 -13.02 -12.47 -8.92
C GLU A 131 -12.56 -13.87 -9.38
N SER A 132 -12.75 -14.16 -10.67
CA SER A 132 -12.26 -15.40 -11.27
C SER A 132 -10.73 -15.47 -11.28
N MET A 133 -10.18 -16.68 -11.26
CA MET A 133 -8.73 -16.88 -11.30
C MET A 133 -8.12 -16.30 -12.59
N GLN A 134 -8.83 -16.36 -13.71
CA GLN A 134 -8.44 -15.77 -14.98
C GLN A 134 -8.30 -14.24 -14.85
N THR A 135 -9.27 -13.57 -14.22
CA THR A 135 -9.22 -12.11 -13.99
C THR A 135 -8.01 -11.73 -13.13
N ILE A 136 -7.72 -12.51 -12.08
CA ILE A 136 -6.55 -12.28 -11.22
C ILE A 136 -5.25 -12.45 -12.02
N GLN A 137 -5.14 -13.52 -12.82
CA GLN A 137 -3.98 -13.76 -13.68
C GLN A 137 -3.76 -12.63 -14.69
N ASP A 138 -4.83 -12.09 -15.27
CA ASP A 138 -4.72 -10.99 -16.22
C ASP A 138 -4.25 -9.70 -15.57
N LYS A 139 -4.69 -9.41 -14.34
CA LYS A 139 -4.17 -8.28 -13.54
C LYS A 139 -2.68 -8.45 -13.25
N LEU A 140 -2.24 -9.65 -12.89
CA LEU A 140 -0.82 -9.96 -12.66
C LEU A 140 0.02 -9.81 -13.94
N LYS A 141 -0.47 -10.33 -15.07
CA LYS A 141 0.20 -10.19 -16.38
C LYS A 141 0.34 -8.72 -16.79
N LYS A 142 -0.71 -7.91 -16.60
CA LYS A 142 -0.66 -6.48 -16.88
C LYS A 142 0.37 -5.78 -15.99
N ALA A 143 0.40 -6.09 -14.70
CA ALA A 143 1.39 -5.54 -13.77
C ALA A 143 2.83 -5.90 -14.20
N SER A 144 3.09 -7.16 -14.59
CA SER A 144 4.42 -7.57 -15.09
C SER A 144 4.79 -6.90 -16.41
N SER A 145 3.83 -6.76 -17.33
CA SER A 145 4.04 -6.14 -18.64
C SER A 145 4.34 -4.64 -18.52
N PHE A 146 3.69 -3.94 -17.59
CA PHE A 146 4.00 -2.53 -17.32
C PHE A 146 5.44 -2.34 -16.83
N ILE A 147 5.92 -3.22 -15.95
CA ILE A 147 7.32 -3.22 -15.48
C ILE A 147 8.27 -3.46 -16.66
N TYR A 148 7.96 -4.44 -17.51
CA TYR A 148 8.79 -4.78 -18.67
C TYR A 148 8.83 -3.64 -19.70
N PHE A 149 7.68 -3.03 -19.98
CA PHE A 149 7.54 -1.91 -20.91
C PHE A 149 8.26 -0.66 -20.41
N LYS A 150 8.11 -0.30 -19.13
CA LYS A 150 8.82 0.84 -18.53
C LYS A 150 10.33 0.64 -18.54
N LYS A 151 10.81 -0.59 -18.26
CA LYS A 151 12.23 -0.94 -18.33
C LYS A 151 12.77 -0.83 -19.76
N LYS A 152 11.99 -1.23 -20.76
CA LYS A 152 12.33 -1.09 -22.19
C LYS A 152 12.35 0.38 -22.64
N LEU A 153 11.38 1.20 -22.23
CA LEU A 153 11.34 2.64 -22.52
C LEU A 153 12.54 3.39 -21.91
N LEU A 154 12.87 3.09 -20.65
CA LEU A 154 14.03 3.68 -19.97
C LEU A 154 15.36 3.22 -20.58
N SER A 155 15.40 2.04 -21.21
CA SER A 155 16.57 1.59 -21.97
C SER A 155 16.74 2.34 -23.28
N ILE A 156 15.64 2.72 -23.95
CA ILE A 156 15.68 3.47 -25.22
C ILE A 156 16.06 4.93 -24.96
N ARG A 157 15.43 5.59 -23.97
CA ARG A 157 15.76 6.99 -23.60
C ARG A 157 17.19 7.18 -23.06
N ARG A 158 17.89 6.12 -22.68
CA ARG A 158 19.28 6.20 -22.18
C ARG A 158 20.32 6.09 -23.30
N LEU A 159 19.88 5.89 -24.54
CA LEU A 159 20.73 5.78 -25.74
C LEU A 159 20.67 7.04 -26.63
N ASP A 160 19.86 8.03 -26.25
CA ASP A 160 19.78 9.38 -26.82
C ASP A 160 20.36 10.39 -25.82
#